data_AF-A0A7K4KES6-F1
#
_entry.id   AF-A0A7K4KES6-F1
#
_cell.length_a   1.000
_cell.length_b   1.000
_cell.length_c   1.000
_cell.angle_alpha   90.00
_cell.angle_beta   90.00
_cell.angle_gamma   90.00
#
_symmetry.space_group_name_H-M   'P 1'
#
loop_
_entity.id
_entity.type
_entity.pdbx_description
1 polymer ?
#
loop_
_entity_poly.entity_id
_entity_poly.type
_entity_poly.pdbx_seq_one_letter_code
_entity_poly.pdbx_strand_id
1 'polypeptide(L)'
;VGALNACFFARRGFHVDVYEAREDIRVASFARGRSINLALSHRGRQALRAVGMEDQIVSKGIPMRARRIHTPTGKKYSIPYGKKNQYILSVDRANLNRELLTGKFPTKQSFLGALSLLLLLLLLLLLLLLLLLLSFFQFAMEPNYLHIWPRNTFMMIALPNMDKSFTCTLFMPFEEFEKLTTGDQVLDFFQTYFPDSIPLIGERELKRDYFLLPAQAMISVKCSSYHIASRCVLMGDAAHAVVPFYGQGMNAGFEDCLVFDELMDQFHNDLGACLPEFSRLRVPDDHAISDLAMYNYIEMREHVNSVWFIFRKHVDNFLHALMPSTIVPLYTMVTFTRIRYHEALQRWKWQKKVINGGLFVTGATGLIGMYLLLKWLTRDTDFCIENLWGWSYHLKSIGKLSFNAQVA
;
A
#
# COMPACT_ATOMS: atom_id res chain seq x y z
N VAL A 1 -11.89 0.92 15.64
CA VAL A 1 -11.20 0.15 16.69
C VAL A 1 -12.07 0.05 17.92
N GLY A 2 -12.36 1.15 18.64
CA GLY A 2 -13.21 1.12 19.85
C GLY A 2 -14.54 0.35 19.70
N ALA A 3 -15.34 0.65 18.67
CA ALA A 3 -16.60 -0.05 18.41
C ALA A 3 -16.42 -1.55 18.12
N LEU A 4 -15.37 -1.95 17.40
CA LEU A 4 -15.05 -3.35 17.14
C LEU A 4 -14.62 -4.07 18.43
N ASN A 5 -13.78 -3.43 19.24
CA ASN A 5 -13.33 -3.97 20.52
C ASN A 5 -14.51 -4.18 21.48
N ALA A 6 -15.46 -3.25 21.49
CA ALA A 6 -16.69 -3.38 22.27
C ALA A 6 -17.51 -4.62 21.87
N CYS A 7 -17.56 -4.95 20.58
CA CYS A 7 -18.19 -6.17 20.10
C CYS A 7 -17.48 -7.44 20.62
N PHE A 8 -16.14 -7.46 20.63
CA PHE A 8 -15.36 -8.57 21.17
C PHE A 8 -15.63 -8.80 22.68
N PHE A 9 -15.55 -7.74 23.48
CA PHE A 9 -15.83 -7.84 24.92
C PHE A 9 -17.29 -8.20 25.23
N ALA A 10 -18.26 -7.61 24.52
CA ALA A 10 -19.67 -7.93 24.72
C ALA A 10 -19.97 -9.40 24.36
N ARG A 11 -19.32 -9.96 23.32
CA ARG A 11 -19.44 -11.38 22.97
C ARG A 11 -18.95 -12.32 24.08
N ARG A 12 -17.98 -11.87 24.89
CA ARG A 12 -17.47 -12.59 26.07
C ARG A 12 -18.34 -12.41 27.33
N GLY A 13 -19.45 -11.67 27.24
CA GLY A 13 -20.36 -11.43 28.36
C GLY A 13 -19.91 -10.31 29.31
N PHE A 14 -18.91 -9.51 28.93
CA PHE A 14 -18.55 -8.32 29.71
C PHE A 14 -19.64 -7.25 29.63
N HIS A 15 -19.81 -6.50 30.72
CA HIS A 15 -20.52 -5.24 30.67
C HIS A 15 -19.62 -4.18 30.01
N VAL A 16 -20.06 -3.63 28.88
CA VAL A 16 -19.26 -2.69 28.08
C VAL A 16 -19.99 -1.37 27.93
N ASP A 17 -19.38 -0.33 28.48
CA ASP A 17 -19.73 1.07 28.24
C ASP A 17 -18.77 1.67 27.21
N VAL A 18 -19.33 2.23 26.14
CA VAL A 18 -18.57 2.95 25.11
C VAL A 18 -18.85 4.43 25.22
N TYR A 19 -17.80 5.23 25.40
CA TYR A 19 -17.87 6.69 25.43
C TYR A 19 -17.32 7.26 24.11
N GLU A 20 -18.16 7.97 23.36
CA GLU A 20 -17.79 8.64 22.10
C GLU A 20 -17.95 10.14 22.28
N ALA A 21 -16.90 10.90 21.92
CA ALA A 21 -16.88 12.35 22.09
C ALA A 21 -17.83 13.06 21.10
N ARG A 22 -18.01 12.48 19.92
CA ARG A 22 -18.88 13.00 18.86
C ARG A 22 -20.34 12.63 19.09
N GLU A 23 -21.23 13.29 18.37
CA GLU A 23 -22.62 12.85 18.23
C GLU A 23 -22.71 11.50 17.52
N ASP A 24 -23.82 10.80 17.75
CA ASP A 24 -24.07 9.50 17.12
C ASP A 24 -24.28 9.64 15.60
N ILE A 25 -23.35 9.08 14.83
CA ILE A 25 -23.35 9.09 13.35
C ILE A 25 -24.53 8.32 12.71
N ARG A 26 -25.29 7.54 13.49
CA ARG A 26 -26.52 6.89 13.03
C ARG A 26 -27.69 7.86 12.89
N VAL A 27 -27.72 8.89 13.73
CA VAL A 27 -28.83 9.86 13.80
C VAL A 27 -28.44 11.26 13.34
N ALA A 28 -27.15 11.60 13.41
CA ALA A 28 -26.66 12.91 12.99
C ALA A 28 -26.96 13.15 11.50
N SER A 29 -27.65 14.26 11.21
CA SER A 29 -28.01 14.69 9.85
C SER A 29 -26.81 15.16 9.03
N PHE A 30 -25.72 15.55 9.70
CA PHE A 30 -24.50 16.05 9.08
C PHE A 30 -23.27 15.52 9.82
N ALA A 31 -22.59 14.53 9.23
CA ALA A 31 -21.23 14.22 9.67
C ALA A 31 -20.33 15.39 9.24
N ARG A 32 -19.68 16.08 10.19
CA ARG A 32 -18.69 17.12 9.85
C ARG A 32 -17.55 16.48 9.05
N GLY A 33 -17.48 16.83 7.76
CA GLY A 33 -16.43 16.40 6.84
C GLY A 33 -16.87 15.24 5.92
N ARG A 34 -16.36 15.26 4.68
CA ARG A 34 -16.54 14.17 3.72
C ARG A 34 -15.77 12.94 4.22
N SER A 35 -16.47 11.82 4.40
CA SER A 35 -15.87 10.55 4.85
C SER A 35 -14.85 10.05 3.83
N ILE A 36 -13.66 9.68 4.30
CA ILE A 36 -12.62 9.05 3.47
C ILE A 36 -12.87 7.55 3.37
N ASN A 37 -12.63 6.98 2.20
CA ASN A 37 -12.59 5.53 2.06
C ASN A 37 -11.30 4.98 2.66
N LEU A 38 -11.41 3.75 3.16
CA LEU A 38 -10.32 2.99 3.74
C LEU A 38 -10.06 1.74 2.91
N ALA A 39 -8.80 1.34 2.84
CA ALA A 39 -8.42 0.05 2.26
C ALA A 39 -8.56 -1.05 3.32
N LEU A 40 -9.54 -1.93 3.16
CA LEU A 40 -9.74 -3.11 4.00
C LEU A 40 -8.96 -4.31 3.42
N SER A 41 -8.06 -4.88 4.22
CA SER A 41 -7.17 -5.98 3.85
C SER A 41 -7.52 -7.27 4.60
N HIS A 42 -6.69 -8.32 4.45
CA HIS A 42 -6.94 -9.62 5.09
C HIS A 42 -7.05 -9.51 6.62
N ARG A 43 -6.19 -8.72 7.28
CA ARG A 43 -6.16 -8.60 8.75
C ARG A 43 -7.43 -7.99 9.32
N GLY A 44 -7.87 -6.86 8.74
CA GLY A 44 -9.13 -6.22 9.13
C GLY A 44 -10.33 -7.12 8.88
N ARG A 45 -10.33 -7.88 7.76
CA ARG A 45 -11.39 -8.86 7.47
C ARG A 45 -11.43 -10.00 8.47
N GLN A 46 -10.28 -10.54 8.91
CA GLN A 46 -10.25 -11.60 9.93
C GLN A 46 -10.82 -11.10 11.27
N ALA A 47 -10.50 -9.88 11.68
CA ALA A 47 -11.07 -9.30 12.89
C ALA A 47 -12.59 -9.09 12.78
N LEU A 48 -13.08 -8.59 11.63
CA LEU A 48 -14.53 -8.49 11.36
C LEU A 48 -15.22 -9.84 11.31
N ARG A 49 -14.55 -10.88 10.80
CA ARG A 49 -15.07 -12.26 10.76
C ARG A 49 -15.26 -12.80 12.16
N ALA A 50 -14.33 -12.55 13.07
CA ALA A 50 -14.42 -13.01 14.45
C ALA A 50 -15.66 -12.46 15.18
N VAL A 51 -16.16 -11.28 14.81
CA VAL A 51 -17.42 -10.72 15.34
C VAL A 51 -18.63 -10.96 14.43
N GLY A 52 -18.51 -11.75 13.36
CA GLY A 52 -19.60 -12.10 12.45
C GLY A 52 -20.11 -10.92 11.61
N MET A 53 -19.22 -9.97 11.28
CA MET A 53 -19.53 -8.75 10.50
C MET A 53 -18.82 -8.67 9.14
N GLU A 54 -17.94 -9.63 8.81
CA GLU A 54 -17.19 -9.59 7.53
C GLU A 54 -18.12 -9.47 6.33
N ASP A 55 -19.11 -10.36 6.19
CA ASP A 55 -19.97 -10.41 5.00
C ASP A 55 -20.75 -9.12 4.79
N GLN A 56 -21.27 -8.54 5.87
CA GLN A 56 -22.00 -7.28 5.85
C GLN A 56 -21.12 -6.12 5.37
N ILE A 57 -19.90 -6.02 5.89
CA ILE A 57 -18.95 -4.97 5.47
C ILE A 57 -18.46 -5.20 4.04
N VAL A 58 -18.12 -6.45 3.69
CA VAL A 58 -17.61 -6.80 2.35
C VAL A 58 -18.67 -6.58 1.27
N SER A 59 -19.95 -6.83 1.55
CA SER A 59 -21.05 -6.59 0.61
C SER A 59 -21.21 -5.12 0.21
N LYS A 60 -20.72 -4.20 1.04
CA LYS A 60 -20.77 -2.74 0.82
C LYS A 60 -19.42 -2.16 0.40
N GLY A 61 -18.43 -3.00 0.11
CA GLY A 61 -17.10 -2.60 -0.33
C GLY A 61 -16.87 -2.86 -1.82
N ILE A 62 -16.00 -2.06 -2.45
CA ILE A 62 -15.60 -2.25 -3.84
C ILE A 62 -14.26 -3.00 -3.91
N PRO A 63 -14.20 -4.18 -4.55
CA PRO A 63 -12.94 -4.92 -4.70
C PRO A 63 -11.95 -4.18 -5.60
N MET A 64 -10.74 -3.91 -5.10
CA MET A 64 -9.60 -3.38 -5.84
C MET A 64 -8.58 -4.49 -6.06
N ARG A 65 -8.43 -4.94 -7.32
CA ARG A 65 -7.62 -6.12 -7.70
C ARG A 65 -6.18 -5.76 -8.06
N ALA A 66 -5.95 -4.50 -8.40
CA ALA A 66 -4.65 -4.00 -8.83
C ALA A 66 -4.52 -2.51 -8.53
N ARG A 67 -3.29 -2.02 -8.60
CA ARG A 67 -2.98 -0.59 -8.65
C ARG A 67 -3.06 -0.15 -10.11
N ARG A 68 -3.74 0.94 -10.40
CA ARG A 68 -3.73 1.61 -11.71
C ARG A 68 -2.81 2.82 -11.61
N ILE A 69 -1.69 2.79 -12.32
CA ILE A 69 -0.70 3.87 -12.31
C ILE A 69 -0.95 4.81 -13.50
N HIS A 70 -1.02 6.10 -13.20
CA HIS A 70 -1.19 7.19 -14.16
C HIS A 70 0.14 7.96 -14.31
N THR A 71 0.80 7.81 -15.46
CA THR A 71 2.09 8.47 -15.72
C THR A 71 1.90 9.95 -16.07
N PRO A 72 2.95 10.78 -15.96
CA PRO A 72 2.90 12.18 -16.41
C PRO A 72 2.54 12.33 -17.90
N THR A 73 2.88 11.34 -18.73
CA THR A 73 2.57 11.31 -20.16
C THR A 73 1.14 10.88 -20.48
N GLY A 74 0.31 10.61 -19.47
CA GLY A 74 -1.07 10.12 -19.63
C GLY A 74 -1.20 8.62 -19.90
N LYS A 75 -0.09 7.88 -20.01
CA LYS A 75 -0.13 6.41 -20.13
C LYS A 75 -0.60 5.79 -18.82
N LYS A 76 -1.45 4.77 -18.94
CA LYS A 76 -1.97 4.00 -17.82
C LYS A 76 -1.46 2.56 -17.86
N TYR A 77 -1.01 2.03 -16.74
CA TYR A 77 -0.65 0.61 -16.61
C TYR A 77 -1.09 0.05 -15.26
N SER A 78 -1.21 -1.28 -15.15
CA SER A 78 -1.68 -1.93 -13.92
C SER A 78 -0.61 -2.80 -13.29
N ILE A 79 -0.58 -2.78 -11.96
CA ILE A 79 0.23 -3.66 -11.14
C ILE A 79 -0.73 -4.47 -10.25
N PRO A 80 -0.96 -5.77 -10.55
CA PRO A 80 -1.74 -6.65 -9.68
C PRO A 80 -1.17 -6.70 -8.27
N TYR A 81 -2.03 -6.84 -7.26
CA TYR A 81 -1.56 -6.91 -5.88
C TYR A 81 -0.89 -8.25 -5.52
N GLY A 82 -1.28 -9.32 -6.21
CA GLY A 82 -0.80 -10.68 -5.93
C GLY A 82 -1.43 -11.67 -6.90
N LYS A 83 -1.81 -12.85 -6.39
CA LYS A 83 -2.49 -13.89 -7.18
C LYS A 83 -3.90 -13.44 -7.60
N LYS A 84 -4.50 -14.09 -8.60
CA LYS A 84 -5.82 -13.72 -9.19
C LYS A 84 -6.96 -13.52 -8.16
N ASN A 85 -6.90 -14.21 -7.02
CA ASN A 85 -7.94 -14.15 -5.98
C ASN A 85 -7.63 -13.17 -4.84
N GLN A 86 -6.48 -12.50 -4.85
CA GLN A 86 -6.08 -11.55 -3.83
C GLN A 86 -6.45 -10.12 -4.24
N TYR A 87 -7.21 -9.45 -3.39
CA TYR A 87 -7.67 -8.07 -3.59
C TYR A 87 -7.85 -7.38 -2.23
N ILE A 88 -7.74 -6.06 -2.24
CA ILE A 88 -8.15 -5.22 -1.11
C ILE A 88 -9.54 -4.64 -1.40
N LEU A 89 -10.27 -4.21 -0.39
CA LEU A 89 -11.57 -3.56 -0.59
C LEU A 89 -11.50 -2.08 -0.27
N SER A 90 -12.15 -1.24 -1.08
CA SER A 90 -12.47 0.12 -0.69
C SER A 90 -13.76 0.10 0.13
N VAL A 91 -13.71 0.59 1.36
CA VAL A 91 -14.86 0.68 2.26
C VAL A 91 -15.05 2.10 2.76
N ASP A 92 -16.29 2.59 2.78
CA ASP A 92 -16.60 3.89 3.38
C ASP A 92 -16.45 3.83 4.91
N ARG A 93 -15.66 4.75 5.46
CA ARG A 93 -15.39 4.84 6.90
C ARG A 93 -16.65 5.12 7.71
N ALA A 94 -17.54 5.99 7.23
CA ALA A 94 -18.75 6.36 7.96
C ALA A 94 -19.71 5.18 8.07
N ASN A 95 -19.97 4.49 6.97
CA ASN A 95 -20.75 3.26 6.94
C ASN A 95 -20.10 2.16 7.79
N LEU A 96 -18.79 1.93 7.68
CA LEU A 96 -18.09 0.95 8.53
C LEU A 96 -18.29 1.26 10.02
N ASN A 97 -18.14 2.51 10.43
CA ASN A 97 -18.35 2.91 11.82
C ASN A 97 -19.81 2.75 12.25
N ARG A 98 -20.76 3.12 11.38
CA ARG A 98 -22.19 2.96 11.62
C ARG A 98 -22.55 1.50 11.89
N GLU A 99 -22.06 0.58 11.07
CA GLU A 99 -22.34 -0.84 11.22
C GLU A 99 -21.74 -1.42 12.50
N LEU A 100 -20.52 -1.02 12.85
CA LEU A 100 -19.86 -1.43 14.09
C LEU A 100 -20.61 -0.89 15.33
N LEU A 101 -21.15 0.33 15.27
CA LEU A 101 -21.93 0.92 16.36
C LEU A 101 -23.32 0.30 16.48
N THR A 102 -23.95 -0.08 15.37
CA THR A 102 -25.21 -0.82 15.40
C THR A 102 -25.02 -2.17 16.09
N GLY A 103 -23.93 -2.89 15.73
CA GLY A 103 -23.49 -4.11 16.40
C GLY A 103 -24.53 -5.24 16.43
N LYS A 104 -24.09 -6.45 16.77
CA LYS A 104 -25.00 -7.58 17.06
C LYS A 104 -25.20 -7.80 18.56
N PHE A 105 -24.37 -7.17 19.39
CA PHE A 105 -24.27 -7.42 20.82
C PHE A 105 -24.70 -6.17 21.61
N PRO A 106 -25.44 -6.34 22.71
CA PRO A 106 -25.88 -5.22 23.52
C PRO A 106 -24.66 -4.55 24.15
N THR A 107 -24.40 -3.30 23.75
CA THR A 107 -23.39 -2.42 24.36
C THR A 107 -24.09 -1.13 24.76
N LYS A 108 -23.78 -0.60 25.95
CA LYS A 108 -24.31 0.70 26.35
C LYS A 108 -23.40 1.78 25.76
N GLN A 109 -23.98 2.65 24.96
CA GLN A 109 -23.25 3.68 24.22
C GLN A 109 -23.66 5.06 24.74
N SER A 110 -22.69 5.83 25.19
CA SER A 110 -22.89 7.20 25.68
C SER A 110 -22.14 8.17 24.77
N PHE A 111 -22.87 9.10 24.16
CA PHE A 111 -22.33 10.14 23.28
C PHE A 111 -22.25 11.45 24.05
N LEU A 112 -21.04 11.95 24.26
CA LEU A 112 -20.77 13.04 25.22
C LEU A 112 -20.90 14.44 24.61
N GLY A 113 -21.03 14.58 23.29
CA GLY A 113 -21.34 15.85 22.60
C GLY A 113 -20.23 16.92 22.61
N ALA A 114 -19.26 16.85 23.53
CA ALA A 114 -18.01 17.60 23.51
C ALA A 114 -17.04 17.03 24.55
N LEU A 115 -15.92 16.46 24.11
CA LEU A 115 -14.74 16.26 24.95
C LEU A 115 -13.52 16.86 24.24
N SER A 116 -12.96 17.91 24.83
CA SER A 116 -11.69 18.52 24.45
C SER A 116 -10.67 18.14 25.51
N LEU A 117 -9.54 17.53 25.13
CA LEU A 117 -8.21 17.47 25.79
C LEU A 117 -7.40 16.30 25.18
N LEU A 118 -6.06 16.24 25.10
CA LEU A 118 -4.92 17.15 25.21
C LEU A 118 -3.72 16.35 24.60
N LEU A 119 -2.74 17.07 24.02
CA LEU A 119 -1.53 16.62 23.33
C LEU A 119 -0.75 15.42 23.92
N LEU A 120 -0.15 14.61 23.03
CA LEU A 120 1.05 13.82 23.29
C LEU A 120 2.13 14.10 22.23
N LEU A 121 3.40 14.14 22.65
CA LEU A 121 4.59 14.53 21.87
C LEU A 121 4.63 13.94 20.45
N LEU A 122 4.75 14.82 19.45
CA LEU A 122 4.80 14.48 18.03
C LEU A 122 6.23 14.51 17.48
N LEU A 123 6.62 13.43 16.79
CA LEU A 123 7.57 13.51 15.67
C LEU A 123 6.72 13.68 14.39
N LEU A 124 6.55 14.93 13.97
CA LEU A 124 5.78 15.29 12.79
C LEU A 124 6.56 14.94 11.51
N LEU A 125 6.02 14.03 10.69
CA LEU A 125 6.23 14.11 9.25
C LEU A 125 5.11 14.96 8.68
N LEU A 126 5.40 16.24 8.46
CA LEU A 126 4.49 17.23 7.86
C LEU A 126 4.28 16.88 6.38
N LEU A 127 3.35 15.98 6.13
CA LEU A 127 2.84 15.67 4.81
C LEU A 127 1.35 15.89 4.84
N LEU A 128 0.85 16.54 3.79
CA LEU A 128 -0.51 17.05 3.75
C LEU A 128 -1.44 16.16 2.96
N LEU A 129 -2.70 16.14 3.39
CA LEU A 129 -3.78 15.44 2.74
C LEU A 129 -4.84 16.45 2.28
N LEU A 130 -5.09 16.52 0.98
CA LEU A 130 -6.22 17.23 0.39
C LEU A 130 -7.20 16.24 -0.24
N LEU A 131 -8.49 16.42 0.03
CA LEU A 131 -9.57 15.59 -0.48
C LEU A 131 -10.27 16.26 -1.66
N LEU A 132 -10.23 15.62 -2.82
CA LEU A 132 -10.93 16.04 -4.03
C LEU A 132 -11.98 14.98 -4.36
N LEU A 133 -13.22 15.38 -4.65
CA LEU A 133 -14.26 14.43 -5.05
C LEU A 133 -14.45 14.44 -6.58
N LEU A 134 -14.55 13.23 -7.13
CA LEU A 134 -14.91 12.97 -8.51
C LEU A 134 -16.33 12.40 -8.55
N SER A 135 -17.34 13.19 -8.90
CA SER A 135 -18.73 12.69 -8.93
C SER A 135 -19.31 12.71 -10.35
N PHE A 136 -19.77 11.54 -10.81
CA PHE A 136 -20.45 11.37 -12.11
C PHE A 136 -21.58 10.33 -11.99
N PHE A 137 -22.53 10.33 -12.94
CA PHE A 137 -23.61 9.32 -13.03
C PHE A 137 -23.11 7.89 -13.32
N GLN A 138 -21.91 7.76 -13.90
CA GLN A 138 -21.16 6.52 -14.12
C GLN A 138 -19.72 6.69 -13.63
N PHE A 139 -19.05 5.60 -13.27
CA PHE A 139 -17.64 5.68 -12.87
C PHE A 139 -16.79 6.26 -14.03
N ALA A 140 -16.10 7.37 -13.79
CA ALA A 140 -15.22 8.00 -14.79
C ALA A 140 -13.90 7.24 -15.03
N MET A 141 -13.58 6.29 -14.15
CA MET A 141 -12.39 5.42 -14.22
C MET A 141 -12.76 4.00 -13.81
N GLU A 142 -11.90 3.02 -14.07
CA GLU A 142 -12.19 1.63 -13.73
C GLU A 142 -12.29 1.40 -12.21
N PRO A 143 -13.46 1.00 -11.67
CA PRO A 143 -13.71 1.01 -10.23
C PRO A 143 -12.97 -0.09 -9.46
N ASN A 144 -12.42 -1.11 -10.13
CA ASN A 144 -11.74 -2.23 -9.45
C ASN A 144 -10.22 -2.02 -9.27
N TYR A 145 -9.80 -0.77 -9.21
CA TYR A 145 -8.40 -0.39 -9.04
C TYR A 145 -8.22 0.67 -7.96
N LEU A 146 -7.06 0.64 -7.30
CA LEU A 146 -6.53 1.79 -6.58
C LEU A 146 -5.77 2.65 -7.59
N HIS A 147 -6.29 3.83 -7.91
CA HIS A 147 -5.63 4.74 -8.84
C HIS A 147 -4.52 5.53 -8.15
N ILE A 148 -3.37 5.69 -8.81
CA ILE A 148 -2.18 6.34 -8.27
C ILE A 148 -1.53 7.20 -9.36
N TRP A 149 -1.29 8.47 -9.05
CA TRP A 149 -0.50 9.42 -9.84
C TRP A 149 0.79 9.77 -9.10
N PRO A 150 1.89 9.03 -9.31
CA PRO A 150 3.17 9.31 -8.64
C PRO A 150 3.95 10.39 -9.40
N ARG A 151 4.51 11.37 -8.67
CA ARG A 151 5.25 12.50 -9.26
C ARG A 151 6.49 12.91 -8.46
N ASN A 152 7.19 11.93 -7.89
CA ASN A 152 8.30 12.21 -6.99
C ASN A 152 7.77 13.06 -5.83
N THR A 153 8.13 14.33 -5.66
CA THR A 153 7.75 15.14 -4.49
C THR A 153 6.26 15.15 -4.11
N PHE A 154 5.34 14.93 -5.05
CA PHE A 154 3.90 14.81 -4.82
C PHE A 154 3.31 13.48 -5.34
N MET A 155 2.14 13.12 -4.82
CA MET A 155 1.44 11.90 -5.20
C MET A 155 -0.06 12.09 -5.00
N MET A 156 -0.88 11.62 -5.94
CA MET A 156 -2.32 11.55 -5.73
C MET A 156 -2.79 10.09 -5.79
N ILE A 157 -3.74 9.71 -4.93
CA ILE A 157 -4.42 8.40 -5.01
C ILE A 157 -5.92 8.60 -5.13
N ALA A 158 -6.64 7.67 -5.75
CA ALA A 158 -8.09 7.70 -5.77
C ALA A 158 -8.69 6.33 -5.42
N LEU A 159 -9.68 6.34 -4.53
CA LEU A 159 -10.42 5.17 -4.10
C LEU A 159 -11.88 5.27 -4.59
N PRO A 160 -12.45 4.17 -5.09
CA PRO A 160 -13.81 4.13 -5.62
C PRO A 160 -14.87 4.12 -4.50
N ASN A 161 -15.98 4.81 -4.71
CA ASN A 161 -17.15 4.86 -3.83
C ASN A 161 -18.35 4.12 -4.44
N MET A 162 -19.28 3.66 -3.59
CA MET A 162 -20.48 2.92 -4.04
C MET A 162 -21.46 3.78 -4.86
N ASP A 163 -21.47 5.09 -4.66
CA ASP A 163 -22.25 6.06 -5.42
C ASP A 163 -21.65 6.38 -6.81
N LYS A 164 -20.66 5.59 -7.24
CA LYS A 164 -19.92 5.73 -8.50
C LYS A 164 -18.96 6.91 -8.56
N SER A 165 -18.73 7.58 -7.44
CA SER A 165 -17.71 8.62 -7.31
C SER A 165 -16.34 8.03 -6.96
N PHE A 166 -15.29 8.87 -7.01
CA PHE A 166 -14.00 8.55 -6.40
C PHE A 166 -13.61 9.63 -5.39
N THR A 167 -12.99 9.20 -4.31
CA THR A 167 -12.33 10.07 -3.35
C THR A 167 -10.85 10.12 -3.68
N CYS A 168 -10.39 11.28 -4.16
CA CYS A 168 -9.00 11.56 -4.47
C CYS A 168 -8.31 12.20 -3.26
N THR A 169 -7.09 11.77 -3.00
CA THR A 169 -6.26 12.22 -1.90
C THR A 169 -4.92 12.68 -2.47
N LEU A 170 -4.63 13.97 -2.40
CA LEU A 170 -3.35 14.55 -2.82
C LEU A 170 -2.41 14.65 -1.62
N PHE A 171 -1.19 14.12 -1.81
CA PHE A 171 -0.07 14.15 -0.89
C PHE A 171 1.04 15.03 -1.44
N MET A 172 1.42 16.06 -0.69
CA MET A 172 2.44 17.02 -1.07
C MET A 172 2.99 17.72 0.20
N PRO A 173 4.24 18.24 0.20
CA PRO A 173 4.77 19.01 1.33
C PRO A 173 3.98 20.29 1.64
N PHE A 174 3.99 20.75 2.90
CA PHE A 174 3.33 21.99 3.34
C PHE A 174 3.74 23.21 2.54
N GLU A 175 5.04 23.36 2.31
CA GLU A 175 5.62 24.49 1.56
C GLU A 175 5.02 24.62 0.15
N GLU A 176 4.68 23.51 -0.50
CA GLU A 176 4.06 23.54 -1.83
C GLU A 176 2.56 23.86 -1.75
N PHE A 177 1.87 23.41 -0.69
CA PHE A 177 0.45 23.75 -0.48
C PHE A 177 0.28 25.26 -0.22
N GLU A 178 1.21 25.85 0.55
CA GLU A 178 1.21 27.28 0.88
C GLU A 178 1.50 28.18 -0.33
N LYS A 179 2.21 27.69 -1.35
CA LYS A 179 2.45 28.41 -2.60
C LYS A 179 1.18 28.56 -3.46
N LEU A 180 0.20 27.66 -3.31
CA LEU A 180 -1.02 27.62 -4.12
C LEU A 180 -2.15 28.35 -3.40
N THR A 181 -2.25 29.66 -3.65
CA THR A 181 -3.20 30.57 -2.97
C THR A 181 -4.44 30.90 -3.80
N THR A 182 -4.39 30.72 -5.11
CA THR A 182 -5.52 31.01 -6.02
C THR A 182 -5.95 29.78 -6.81
N GLY A 183 -7.21 29.76 -7.26
CA GLY A 183 -7.71 28.66 -8.08
C GLY A 183 -6.98 28.51 -9.42
N ASP A 184 -6.46 29.59 -9.99
CA ASP A 184 -5.68 29.53 -11.23
C ASP A 184 -4.31 28.89 -10.99
N GLN A 185 -3.64 29.22 -9.88
CA GLN A 185 -2.39 28.54 -9.48
C GLN A 185 -2.60 27.04 -9.26
N VAL A 186 -3.73 26.66 -8.63
CA VAL A 186 -4.10 25.24 -8.48
C VAL A 186 -4.30 24.58 -9.85
N LEU A 187 -4.98 25.26 -10.78
CA LEU A 187 -5.20 24.71 -12.11
C LEU A 187 -3.89 24.54 -12.88
N ASP A 188 -2.99 25.52 -12.85
CA ASP A 188 -1.68 25.46 -13.50
C ASP A 188 -0.81 24.32 -12.93
N PHE A 189 -0.84 24.14 -11.61
CA PHE A 189 -0.18 23.02 -10.93
C PHE A 189 -0.73 21.67 -11.42
N PHE A 190 -2.06 21.53 -11.49
CA PHE A 190 -2.70 20.31 -12.00
C PHE A 190 -2.47 20.10 -13.49
N GLN A 191 -2.38 21.14 -14.31
CA GLN A 191 -2.07 21.01 -15.74
C GLN A 191 -0.65 20.49 -15.94
N THR A 192 0.28 21.00 -15.13
CA THR A 192 1.70 20.62 -15.19
C THR A 192 1.92 19.19 -14.72
N TYR A 193 1.29 18.80 -13.60
CA TYR A 193 1.61 17.55 -12.93
C TYR A 193 0.54 16.48 -13.06
N PHE A 194 -0.75 16.83 -13.13
CA PHE A 194 -1.85 15.87 -13.17
C PHE A 194 -2.84 16.17 -14.33
N PRO A 195 -2.37 16.31 -15.58
CA PRO A 195 -3.19 16.83 -16.67
C PRO A 195 -4.44 15.98 -16.94
N ASP A 196 -4.33 14.66 -16.81
CA ASP A 196 -5.44 13.73 -17.04
C ASP A 196 -6.50 13.76 -15.92
N SER A 197 -6.19 14.38 -14.77
CA SER A 197 -7.13 14.49 -13.65
C SER A 197 -8.09 15.67 -13.77
N ILE A 198 -7.72 16.74 -14.47
CA ILE A 198 -8.58 17.92 -14.66
C ILE A 198 -9.92 17.57 -15.33
N PRO A 199 -9.95 16.86 -16.48
CA PRO A 199 -11.23 16.50 -17.10
C PRO A 199 -12.03 15.48 -16.26
N LEU A 200 -11.39 14.80 -15.31
CA LEU A 200 -12.06 13.92 -14.37
C LEU A 200 -12.67 14.73 -13.21
N ILE A 201 -11.93 15.65 -12.61
CA ILE A 201 -12.41 16.44 -11.46
C ILE A 201 -13.42 17.50 -11.87
N GLY A 202 -13.19 18.14 -13.01
CA GLY A 202 -13.84 19.40 -13.37
C GLY A 202 -13.04 20.58 -12.80
N GLU A 203 -12.79 21.59 -13.65
CA GLU A 203 -11.96 22.74 -13.26
C GLU A 203 -12.59 23.55 -12.12
N ARG A 204 -13.91 23.71 -12.13
CA ARG A 204 -14.63 24.49 -11.12
C ARG A 204 -14.62 23.78 -9.78
N GLU A 205 -14.86 22.47 -9.80
CA GLU A 205 -14.87 21.59 -8.64
C GLU A 205 -13.48 21.50 -8.03
N LEU A 206 -12.43 21.38 -8.85
CA LEU A 206 -11.04 21.38 -8.39
C LEU A 206 -10.72 22.68 -7.64
N LYS A 207 -11.01 23.84 -8.24
CA LYS A 207 -10.77 25.14 -7.60
C LYS A 207 -11.55 25.29 -6.31
N ARG A 208 -12.81 24.84 -6.26
CA ARG A 208 -13.63 24.90 -5.05
C ARG A 208 -13.10 23.96 -3.97
N ASP A 209 -12.95 22.68 -4.30
CA ASP A 209 -12.67 21.61 -3.35
C ASP A 209 -11.25 21.74 -2.75
N TYR A 210 -10.29 22.29 -3.50
CA TYR A 210 -8.95 22.59 -2.98
C TYR A 210 -8.97 23.53 -1.77
N PHE A 211 -9.86 24.53 -1.76
CA PHE A 211 -9.96 25.52 -0.68
C PHE A 211 -11.08 25.24 0.33
N LEU A 212 -11.85 24.15 0.17
CA LEU A 212 -12.93 23.81 1.10
C LEU A 212 -12.41 23.49 2.51
N LEU A 213 -11.27 22.81 2.59
CA LEU A 213 -10.64 22.42 3.84
C LEU A 213 -9.15 22.72 3.75
N PRO A 214 -8.54 23.26 4.83
CA PRO A 214 -7.10 23.36 4.87
C PRO A 214 -6.52 21.96 4.78
N ALA A 215 -5.35 21.87 4.18
CA ALA A 215 -4.65 20.63 4.08
C ALA A 215 -4.37 20.06 5.49
N GLN A 216 -4.52 18.74 5.65
CA GLN A 216 -4.43 18.07 6.96
C GLN A 216 -3.05 17.44 7.20
N ALA A 217 -2.47 17.67 8.39
CA ALA A 217 -1.20 17.07 8.78
C ALA A 217 -1.33 15.56 9.01
N MET A 218 -0.34 14.81 8.54
CA MET A 218 -0.17 13.41 8.92
C MET A 218 0.79 13.28 10.11
N ILE A 219 0.52 12.28 10.95
CA ILE A 219 1.25 12.02 12.17
C ILE A 219 1.70 10.57 12.20
N SER A 220 2.89 10.35 12.75
CA SER A 220 3.35 9.02 13.15
C SER A 220 3.70 9.06 14.64
N VAL A 221 3.01 8.26 15.45
CA VAL A 221 3.30 8.15 16.89
C VAL A 221 3.64 6.70 17.20
N LYS A 222 4.72 6.51 17.94
CA LYS A 222 5.08 5.24 18.55
C LYS A 222 5.18 5.46 20.05
N CYS A 223 4.53 4.61 20.82
CA CYS A 223 4.82 4.44 22.24
C CYS A 223 5.29 3.01 22.52
N SER A 224 5.94 2.84 23.67
CA SER A 224 6.32 1.54 24.21
C SER A 224 5.47 1.25 25.44
N SER A 225 5.10 -0.03 25.61
CA SER A 225 4.04 -0.48 26.52
C SER A 225 2.67 0.12 26.18
N TYR A 226 1.73 -0.74 25.79
CA TYR A 226 0.36 -0.35 25.52
C TYR A 226 -0.54 -0.49 26.74
N HIS A 227 0.01 -0.78 27.91
CA HIS A 227 -0.79 -1.03 29.11
C HIS A 227 -0.23 -0.35 30.36
N ILE A 228 -1.12 -0.17 31.34
CA ILE A 228 -0.79 0.23 32.70
C ILE A 228 -1.42 -0.77 33.67
N ALA A 229 -0.57 -1.58 34.32
CA ALA A 229 -0.99 -2.66 35.20
C ALA A 229 -2.08 -3.53 34.54
N SER A 230 -3.05 -4.02 35.30
CA SER A 230 -4.22 -4.75 34.79
C SER A 230 -5.43 -3.85 34.51
N ARG A 231 -5.24 -2.53 34.37
CA ARG A 231 -6.34 -1.54 34.42
C ARG A 231 -6.59 -0.75 33.14
N CYS A 232 -5.57 -0.54 32.32
CA CYS A 232 -5.67 0.30 31.12
C CYS A 232 -4.87 -0.31 29.97
N VAL A 233 -5.42 -0.24 28.76
CA VAL A 233 -4.77 -0.65 27.53
C VAL A 233 -5.10 0.30 26.38
N LEU A 234 -4.12 0.57 25.53
CA LEU A 234 -4.23 1.35 24.29
C LEU A 234 -4.28 0.40 23.08
N MET A 235 -5.12 0.72 22.09
CA MET A 235 -5.25 -0.04 20.84
C MET A 235 -5.50 0.89 19.65
N GLY A 236 -5.10 0.48 18.45
CA GLY A 236 -5.21 1.27 17.23
C GLY A 236 -4.39 2.55 17.27
N ASP A 237 -4.89 3.62 16.63
CA ASP A 237 -4.20 4.91 16.52
C ASP A 237 -3.81 5.54 17.88
N ALA A 238 -4.45 5.16 18.99
CA ALA A 238 -4.06 5.60 20.33
C ALA A 238 -2.72 4.98 20.81
N ALA A 239 -2.39 3.78 20.32
CA ALA A 239 -1.14 3.07 20.58
C ALA A 239 -0.10 3.27 19.47
N HIS A 240 -0.56 3.35 18.21
CA HIS A 240 0.30 3.45 17.03
C HIS A 240 -0.40 4.25 15.92
N ALA A 241 -0.26 5.57 15.94
CA ALA A 241 -0.66 6.37 14.78
C ALA A 241 0.33 6.12 13.63
N VAL A 242 -0.16 5.61 12.50
CA VAL A 242 0.67 5.31 11.32
C VAL A 242 0.27 6.17 10.13
N VAL A 243 1.27 6.56 9.33
CA VAL A 243 1.02 7.27 8.08
C VAL A 243 0.23 6.38 7.10
N PRO A 244 -0.68 6.96 6.29
CA PRO A 244 -1.67 6.19 5.52
C PRO A 244 -1.11 5.52 4.26
N PHE A 245 0.20 5.53 4.04
CA PHE A 245 0.80 5.09 2.77
C PHE A 245 0.74 3.57 2.53
N TYR A 246 0.52 2.75 3.56
CA TYR A 246 0.34 1.30 3.39
C TYR A 246 -1.13 0.85 3.46
N GLY A 247 -2.05 1.76 3.81
CA GLY A 247 -3.45 1.40 4.06
C GLY A 247 -3.64 0.39 5.20
N GLN A 248 -2.74 0.34 6.19
CA GLN A 248 -2.80 -0.64 7.28
C GLN A 248 -3.25 -0.08 8.63
N GLY A 249 -3.37 1.23 8.86
CA GLY A 249 -3.75 1.76 10.19
C GLY A 249 -5.01 1.12 10.78
N MET A 250 -6.12 1.15 10.02
CA MET A 250 -7.34 0.45 10.41
C MET A 250 -7.15 -1.07 10.54
N ASN A 251 -6.44 -1.70 9.61
CA ASN A 251 -6.26 -3.15 9.60
C ASN A 251 -5.42 -3.66 10.78
N ALA A 252 -4.37 -2.92 11.16
CA ALA A 252 -3.55 -3.16 12.34
C ALA A 252 -4.35 -2.92 13.62
N GLY A 253 -5.09 -1.80 13.70
CA GLY A 253 -5.96 -1.53 14.85
C GLY A 253 -7.11 -2.53 15.01
N PHE A 254 -7.58 -3.15 13.93
CA PHE A 254 -8.55 -4.25 13.99
C PHE A 254 -7.89 -5.55 14.42
N GLU A 255 -6.67 -5.81 13.94
CA GLU A 255 -5.87 -6.95 14.38
C GLU A 255 -5.48 -6.86 15.85
N ASP A 256 -5.31 -5.65 16.41
CA ASP A 256 -5.13 -5.45 17.86
C ASP A 256 -6.28 -6.07 18.65
N CYS A 257 -7.53 -5.75 18.28
CA CYS A 257 -8.72 -6.30 18.93
C CYS A 257 -8.74 -7.83 18.83
N LEU A 258 -8.41 -8.37 17.66
CA LEU A 258 -8.40 -9.81 17.43
C LEU A 258 -7.29 -10.52 18.22
N VAL A 259 -6.07 -10.00 18.22
CA VAL A 259 -4.96 -10.57 18.99
C VAL A 259 -5.26 -10.48 20.48
N PHE A 260 -5.85 -9.39 20.94
CA PHE A 260 -6.28 -9.27 22.34
C PHE A 260 -7.33 -10.32 22.70
N ASP A 261 -8.33 -10.54 21.83
CA ASP A 261 -9.33 -11.60 22.01
C ASP A 261 -8.69 -13.00 22.07
N GLU A 262 -7.71 -13.28 21.21
CA GLU A 262 -6.94 -14.54 21.22
C GLU A 262 -6.18 -14.74 22.55
N LEU A 263 -5.61 -13.67 23.13
CA LEU A 263 -4.96 -13.72 24.44
C LEU A 263 -5.97 -13.92 25.59
N MET A 264 -7.14 -13.31 25.49
CA MET A 264 -8.22 -13.50 26.47
C MET A 264 -8.70 -14.95 26.49
N ASP A 265 -8.71 -15.65 25.34
CA ASP A 265 -8.93 -17.10 25.31
C ASP A 265 -7.78 -17.87 25.95
N GLN A 266 -6.53 -17.53 25.61
CA GLN A 266 -5.34 -18.23 26.10
C GLN A 266 -5.17 -18.12 27.62
N PHE A 267 -5.47 -16.97 28.21
CA PHE A 267 -5.31 -16.70 29.65
C PHE A 267 -6.64 -16.67 30.40
N HIS A 268 -7.70 -17.25 29.84
CA HIS A 268 -9.00 -17.38 30.50
C HIS A 268 -9.55 -16.06 31.09
N ASN A 269 -9.45 -14.99 30.32
CA ASN A 269 -9.84 -13.62 30.67
C ASN A 269 -9.06 -12.97 31.84
N ASP A 270 -7.90 -13.50 32.23
CA ASP A 270 -7.04 -12.85 33.21
C ASP A 270 -6.36 -11.61 32.61
N LEU A 271 -6.90 -10.42 32.90
CA LEU A 271 -6.33 -9.14 32.48
C LEU A 271 -4.92 -8.89 33.04
N GLY A 272 -4.58 -9.48 34.19
CA GLY A 272 -3.24 -9.40 34.77
C GLY A 272 -2.17 -10.03 33.89
N ALA A 273 -2.50 -11.12 33.21
CA ALA A 273 -1.64 -11.79 32.23
C ALA A 273 -1.81 -11.20 30.81
N CYS A 274 -3.04 -10.91 30.40
CA CYS A 274 -3.34 -10.46 29.03
C CYS A 274 -2.70 -9.11 28.68
N LEU A 275 -2.78 -8.10 29.56
CA LEU A 275 -2.32 -6.75 29.23
C LEU A 275 -0.78 -6.66 29.02
N PRO A 276 0.05 -7.25 29.90
CA PRO A 276 1.50 -7.30 29.67
C PRO A 276 1.87 -8.09 28.42
N GLU A 277 1.22 -9.25 28.22
CA GLU A 277 1.51 -10.11 27.06
C GLU A 277 1.09 -9.45 25.75
N PHE A 278 -0.04 -8.74 25.74
CA PHE A 278 -0.48 -7.94 24.60
C PHE A 278 0.55 -6.90 24.20
N SER A 279 1.09 -6.15 25.17
CA SER A 279 2.15 -5.18 24.89
C SER A 279 3.43 -5.84 24.39
N ARG A 280 3.83 -6.97 24.99
CA ARG A 280 5.01 -7.74 24.57
C ARG A 280 4.89 -8.24 23.13
N LEU A 281 3.68 -8.68 22.73
CA LEU A 281 3.41 -9.21 21.40
C LEU A 281 3.16 -8.12 20.36
N ARG A 282 2.33 -7.12 20.63
CA ARG A 282 1.89 -6.17 19.60
C ARG A 282 2.86 -5.03 19.33
N VAL A 283 3.58 -4.53 20.35
CA VAL A 283 4.49 -3.39 20.17
C VAL A 283 5.50 -3.60 19.02
N PRO A 284 6.21 -4.75 18.91
CA PRO A 284 7.13 -4.98 17.79
C PRO A 284 6.45 -4.97 16.41
N ASP A 285 5.22 -5.48 16.33
CA ASP A 285 4.45 -5.57 15.09
C ASP A 285 3.94 -4.20 14.64
N ASP A 286 3.37 -3.44 15.58
CA ASP A 286 2.83 -2.11 15.31
C ASP A 286 3.93 -1.10 15.01
N HIS A 287 5.10 -1.25 15.63
CA HIS A 287 6.29 -0.49 15.25
C HIS A 287 6.79 -0.85 13.85
N ALA A 288 6.80 -2.14 13.50
CA ALA A 288 7.23 -2.60 12.19
C ALA A 288 6.30 -2.12 11.07
N ILE A 289 4.98 -2.13 11.26
CA ILE A 289 4.06 -1.62 10.24
C ILE A 289 4.14 -0.09 10.10
N SER A 290 4.38 0.64 11.20
CA SER A 290 4.68 2.07 11.16
C SER A 290 5.92 2.36 10.31
N ASP A 291 7.01 1.59 10.50
CA ASP A 291 8.22 1.71 9.68
C ASP A 291 7.99 1.34 8.21
N LEU A 292 7.25 0.27 7.96
CA LEU A 292 6.90 -0.17 6.62
C LEU A 292 6.03 0.86 5.88
N ALA A 293 5.11 1.53 6.60
CA ALA A 293 4.29 2.60 6.04
C ALA A 293 5.14 3.80 5.65
N MET A 294 6.11 4.18 6.48
CA MET A 294 7.08 5.23 6.15
C MET A 294 7.96 4.86 4.96
N TYR A 295 8.44 3.62 4.91
CA TYR A 295 9.21 3.11 3.76
C TYR A 295 8.39 3.12 2.47
N ASN A 296 7.11 2.72 2.55
CA ASN A 296 6.24 2.66 1.37
C ASN A 296 5.90 4.05 0.82
N TYR A 297 5.91 5.10 1.65
CA TYR A 297 5.87 6.48 1.17
C TYR A 297 6.99 6.74 0.17
N ILE A 298 8.24 6.46 0.56
CA ILE A 298 9.44 6.66 -0.28
C ILE A 298 9.34 5.79 -1.55
N GLU A 299 8.91 4.53 -1.42
CA GLU A 299 8.73 3.63 -2.57
C GLU A 299 7.72 4.18 -3.58
N MET A 300 6.52 4.57 -3.13
CA MET A 300 5.44 5.08 -3.98
C MET A 300 5.78 6.43 -4.60
N ARG A 301 6.65 7.21 -3.93
CA ARG A 301 7.07 8.52 -4.34
C ARG A 301 8.08 8.49 -5.48
N GLU A 302 9.20 7.82 -5.26
CA GLU A 302 10.40 7.94 -6.12
C GLU A 302 10.68 6.70 -6.96
N HIS A 303 10.37 5.52 -6.43
CA HIS A 303 10.86 4.27 -7.03
C HIS A 303 9.90 3.65 -8.02
N VAL A 304 8.60 3.92 -7.96
CA VAL A 304 7.61 3.34 -8.90
C VAL A 304 7.88 3.69 -10.38
N ASN A 305 8.56 4.81 -10.64
CA ASN A 305 8.95 5.21 -12.00
C ASN A 305 10.36 4.74 -12.39
N SER A 306 11.13 4.16 -11.47
CA SER A 306 12.50 3.72 -11.73
C SER A 306 12.54 2.42 -12.53
N VAL A 307 13.33 2.39 -13.61
CA VAL A 307 13.58 1.19 -14.42
C VAL A 307 14.15 0.05 -13.56
N TRP A 308 15.05 0.38 -12.63
CA TRP A 308 15.64 -0.59 -11.71
C TRP A 308 14.59 -1.22 -10.79
N PHE A 309 13.64 -0.41 -10.29
CA PHE A 309 12.57 -0.91 -9.44
C PHE A 309 11.62 -1.83 -10.20
N ILE A 310 11.25 -1.47 -11.42
CA ILE A 310 10.41 -2.32 -12.29
C ILE A 310 11.13 -3.63 -12.59
N PHE A 311 12.42 -3.57 -12.97
CA PHE A 311 13.25 -4.75 -13.18
C PHE A 311 13.32 -5.61 -11.91
N ARG A 312 13.56 -5.00 -10.75
CA ARG A 312 13.63 -5.71 -9.49
C ARG A 312 12.33 -6.42 -9.15
N LYS A 313 11.17 -5.79 -9.40
CA LYS A 313 9.87 -6.46 -9.23
C LYS A 313 9.68 -7.64 -10.18
N HIS A 314 10.18 -7.57 -11.41
CA HIS A 314 10.16 -8.72 -12.32
C HIS A 314 11.02 -9.87 -11.78
N VAL A 315 12.22 -9.56 -11.26
CA VAL A 315 13.08 -10.56 -10.60
C VAL A 315 12.37 -11.16 -9.39
N ASP A 316 11.82 -10.34 -8.50
CA ASP A 316 11.13 -10.81 -7.30
C ASP A 316 9.90 -11.69 -7.67
N ASN A 317 9.14 -11.31 -8.70
CA ASN A 317 8.00 -12.10 -9.19
C ASN A 317 8.43 -13.42 -9.84
N PHE A 318 9.52 -13.41 -10.61
CA PHE A 318 10.09 -14.62 -11.20
C PHE A 318 10.60 -15.58 -10.11
N LEU A 319 11.31 -15.05 -9.12
CA LEU A 319 11.78 -15.81 -7.97
C LEU A 319 10.62 -16.34 -7.12
N HIS A 320 9.55 -15.57 -6.95
CA HIS A 320 8.32 -16.05 -6.30
C HIS A 320 7.64 -17.17 -7.10
N ALA A 321 7.67 -17.12 -8.43
CA ALA A 321 7.14 -18.18 -9.27
C ALA A 321 7.95 -19.48 -9.13
N LEU A 322 9.28 -19.39 -8.98
CA LEU A 322 10.16 -20.54 -8.77
C LEU A 322 10.11 -21.08 -7.34
N MET A 323 10.08 -20.21 -6.34
CA MET A 323 10.14 -20.55 -4.91
C MET A 323 9.01 -19.86 -4.11
N PRO A 324 7.75 -20.27 -4.31
CA PRO A 324 6.58 -19.54 -3.82
C PRO A 324 6.41 -19.53 -2.29
N SER A 325 7.00 -20.50 -1.59
CA SER A 325 6.99 -20.57 -0.12
C SER A 325 8.16 -19.82 0.53
N THR A 326 9.30 -19.72 -0.16
CA THR A 326 10.55 -19.15 0.37
C THR A 326 10.69 -17.66 0.09
N ILE A 327 10.29 -17.21 -1.12
CA ILE A 327 10.37 -15.80 -1.52
C ILE A 327 8.95 -15.30 -1.71
N VAL A 328 8.43 -14.58 -0.72
CA VAL A 328 7.09 -13.99 -0.78
C VAL A 328 7.23 -12.47 -0.87
N PRO A 329 6.54 -11.80 -1.81
CA PRO A 329 6.56 -10.34 -1.88
C PRO A 329 6.10 -9.71 -0.55
N LEU A 330 6.79 -8.66 -0.11
CA LEU A 330 6.49 -7.97 1.15
C LEU A 330 5.03 -7.52 1.22
N TYR A 331 4.52 -6.94 0.13
CA TYR A 331 3.13 -6.49 0.08
C TYR A 331 2.14 -7.65 0.30
N THR A 332 2.44 -8.85 -0.23
CA THR A 332 1.63 -10.05 -0.04
C THR A 332 1.65 -10.52 1.42
N MET A 333 2.83 -10.56 2.06
CA MET A 333 2.94 -10.94 3.47
C MET A 333 2.14 -9.99 4.37
N VAL A 334 2.26 -8.68 4.14
CA VAL A 334 1.60 -7.66 4.96
C VAL A 334 0.08 -7.63 4.73
N THR A 335 -0.35 -7.63 3.46
CA THR A 335 -1.74 -7.32 3.08
C THR A 335 -2.65 -8.55 3.02
N PHE A 336 -2.11 -9.72 2.67
CA PHE A 336 -2.90 -10.93 2.37
C PHE A 336 -2.63 -12.11 3.33
N THR A 337 -1.88 -11.89 4.40
CA THR A 337 -1.65 -12.89 5.45
C THR A 337 -1.76 -12.24 6.83
N ARG A 338 -1.72 -13.06 7.89
CA ARG A 338 -1.52 -12.63 9.28
C ARG A 338 -0.10 -12.94 9.81
N ILE A 339 0.91 -13.10 8.93
CA ILE A 339 2.31 -13.17 9.37
C ILE A 339 2.60 -11.92 10.21
N ARG A 340 3.19 -12.06 11.39
CA ARG A 340 3.49 -10.91 12.27
C ARG A 340 4.28 -9.84 11.51
N TYR A 341 3.92 -8.57 11.65
CA TYR A 341 4.51 -7.49 10.83
C TYR A 341 6.03 -7.42 10.98
N HIS A 342 6.56 -7.62 12.20
CA HIS A 342 8.01 -7.62 12.41
C HIS A 342 8.70 -8.82 11.74
N GLU A 343 8.06 -9.99 11.70
CA GLU A 343 8.55 -11.16 10.97
C GLU A 343 8.53 -10.92 9.46
N ALA A 344 7.45 -10.33 8.93
CA ALA A 344 7.37 -9.97 7.51
C ALA A 344 8.50 -9.00 7.13
N LEU A 345 8.81 -8.03 7.99
CA LEU A 345 9.93 -7.10 7.83
C LEU A 345 11.29 -7.84 7.87
N GLN A 346 11.49 -8.76 8.81
CA GLN A 346 12.73 -9.55 8.91
C GLN A 346 12.92 -10.47 7.70
N ARG A 347 11.87 -11.20 7.28
CA ARG A 347 11.87 -12.04 6.09
C ARG A 347 12.19 -11.22 4.84
N TRP A 348 11.59 -10.04 4.70
CA TRP A 348 11.89 -9.14 3.59
C TRP A 348 13.37 -8.68 3.58
N LYS A 349 13.92 -8.29 4.73
CA LYS A 349 15.34 -7.93 4.85
C LYS A 349 16.25 -9.09 4.46
N TRP A 350 15.94 -10.31 4.92
CA TRP A 350 16.68 -11.51 4.56
C TRP A 350 16.58 -11.82 3.06
N GLN A 351 15.37 -11.83 2.48
CA GLN A 351 15.15 -12.03 1.05
C GLN A 351 15.95 -11.01 0.23
N LYS A 352 15.93 -9.73 0.61
CA LYS A 352 16.68 -8.68 -0.07
C LYS A 352 18.19 -8.96 -0.04
N LYS A 353 18.74 -9.38 1.10
CA LYS A 353 20.15 -9.75 1.26
C LYS A 353 20.53 -10.93 0.37
N VAL A 354 19.74 -12.01 0.40
CA VAL A 354 19.99 -13.23 -0.39
C VAL A 354 19.93 -12.94 -1.88
N ILE A 355 18.89 -12.24 -2.34
CA ILE A 355 18.72 -11.94 -3.77
C ILE A 355 19.83 -11.00 -4.25
N ASN A 356 20.22 -10.00 -3.46
CA ASN A 356 21.33 -9.11 -3.84
C ASN A 356 22.67 -9.87 -3.89
N GLY A 357 22.92 -10.76 -2.93
CA GLY A 357 24.09 -11.64 -2.97
C GLY A 357 24.09 -12.57 -4.18
N GLY A 358 22.94 -13.17 -4.49
CA GLY A 358 22.76 -14.01 -5.69
C GLY A 358 23.00 -13.24 -6.98
N LEU A 359 22.41 -12.05 -7.13
CA LEU A 359 22.61 -11.17 -8.28
C LEU A 359 24.09 -10.80 -8.46
N PHE A 360 24.79 -10.49 -7.36
CA PHE A 360 26.22 -10.18 -7.40
C PHE A 360 27.05 -11.37 -7.90
N VAL A 361 26.80 -12.58 -7.38
CA VAL A 361 27.49 -13.80 -7.81
C VAL A 361 27.20 -14.08 -9.29
N THR A 362 25.95 -14.00 -9.73
CA THR A 362 25.60 -14.21 -11.15
C THR A 362 26.21 -13.16 -12.08
N GLY A 363 26.32 -11.91 -11.63
CA GLY A 363 27.00 -10.86 -12.38
C GLY A 363 28.49 -11.13 -12.50
N ALA A 364 29.14 -11.54 -11.41
CA ALA A 364 30.57 -11.87 -11.41
C ALA A 364 30.89 -13.09 -12.29
N THR A 365 30.10 -14.17 -12.21
CA THR A 365 30.29 -15.35 -13.08
C THR A 365 30.01 -15.03 -14.54
N GLY A 366 29.03 -14.17 -14.84
CA GLY A 366 28.77 -13.68 -16.19
C GLY A 366 29.95 -12.92 -16.79
N LEU A 367 30.60 -12.05 -16.01
CA LEU A 367 31.81 -11.33 -16.45
C LEU A 367 33.00 -12.28 -16.70
N ILE A 368 33.19 -13.27 -15.83
CA ILE A 368 34.22 -14.31 -16.03
C ILE A 368 33.93 -15.11 -17.30
N GLY A 369 32.68 -15.52 -17.52
CA GLY A 369 32.25 -16.22 -18.72
C GLY A 369 32.46 -15.40 -19.99
N MET A 370 32.14 -14.11 -19.97
CA MET A 370 32.39 -13.19 -21.08
C MET A 370 33.89 -13.03 -21.36
N TYR A 371 34.73 -12.92 -20.31
CA TYR A 371 36.17 -12.87 -20.47
C TYR A 371 36.73 -14.16 -21.10
N LEU A 372 36.26 -15.33 -20.67
CA LEU A 372 36.67 -16.61 -21.25
C LEU A 372 36.22 -16.75 -22.70
N LEU A 373 35.01 -16.30 -23.04
CA LEU A 373 34.49 -16.29 -24.41
C LEU A 373 35.30 -15.36 -25.31
N LEU A 374 35.60 -14.15 -24.84
CA LEU A 374 36.47 -13.20 -25.55
C LEU A 374 37.87 -13.77 -25.75
N LYS A 375 38.46 -14.38 -24.71
CA LYS A 375 39.77 -15.03 -24.80
C LYS A 375 39.78 -16.20 -25.77
N TRP A 376 38.71 -17.00 -25.79
CA TRP A 376 38.53 -18.09 -26.76
C TRP A 376 38.41 -17.56 -28.19
N LEU A 377 37.56 -16.56 -28.43
CA LEU A 377 37.41 -15.91 -29.74
C LEU A 377 38.72 -15.26 -30.23
N THR A 378 39.47 -14.59 -29.35
CA THR A 378 40.78 -13.99 -29.72
C THR A 378 41.87 -15.03 -29.96
N ARG A 379 41.72 -16.25 -29.43
CA ARG A 379 42.64 -17.36 -29.67
C ARG A 379 42.32 -18.08 -30.99
N ASP A 380 41.06 -18.06 -31.41
CA ASP A 380 40.59 -18.63 -32.69
C ASP A 380 40.73 -17.65 -33.87
N THR A 381 40.92 -16.35 -33.61
CA THR A 381 41.23 -15.38 -34.69
C THR A 381 42.57 -15.62 -35.37
N ASP A 382 43.54 -16.26 -34.69
CA ASP A 382 44.77 -16.73 -35.34
C ASP A 382 44.52 -17.90 -36.31
N PHE A 383 43.44 -18.68 -36.12
CA PHE A 383 43.04 -19.76 -37.02
C PHE A 383 42.19 -19.26 -38.21
N CYS A 384 41.38 -18.21 -38.00
CA CYS A 384 40.54 -17.63 -39.06
C CYS A 384 41.32 -16.79 -40.08
N ILE A 385 42.40 -16.10 -39.67
CA ILE A 385 43.21 -15.29 -40.59
C ILE A 385 44.07 -16.17 -41.51
N GLU A 386 44.56 -17.33 -41.06
CA GLU A 386 45.29 -18.26 -41.94
C GLU A 386 44.37 -18.95 -42.98
N ASN A 387 43.14 -19.30 -42.62
CA ASN A 387 42.21 -19.98 -43.53
C ASN A 387 41.54 -19.07 -44.57
N LEU A 388 41.39 -17.77 -44.28
CA LEU A 388 40.88 -16.79 -45.26
C LEU A 388 41.89 -16.53 -46.40
N TRP A 389 43.19 -16.53 -46.11
CA TRP A 389 44.24 -16.41 -47.13
C TRP A 389 44.37 -17.68 -47.99
N GLY A 390 44.23 -18.87 -47.38
CA GLY A 390 44.23 -20.15 -48.10
C GLY A 390 43.08 -20.31 -49.09
N TRP A 391 41.86 -19.90 -48.71
CA TRP A 391 40.69 -19.89 -49.62
C TRP A 391 40.84 -18.90 -50.78
N SER A 392 41.43 -17.73 -50.54
CA SER A 392 41.68 -16.73 -51.59
C SER A 392 42.68 -17.20 -52.66
N TYR A 393 43.65 -18.04 -52.26
CA TYR A 393 44.64 -18.64 -53.17
C TYR A 393 44.04 -19.82 -53.95
N HIS A 394 43.19 -20.63 -53.32
CA HIS A 394 42.56 -21.78 -53.96
C HIS A 394 41.51 -21.36 -55.00
N LEU A 395 40.76 -20.28 -54.74
CA LEU A 395 39.80 -19.70 -55.70
C LEU A 395 40.47 -19.02 -56.90
N LYS A 396 41.70 -18.49 -56.74
CA LYS A 396 42.49 -17.95 -57.88
C LYS A 396 43.08 -19.04 -58.78
N SER A 397 43.25 -20.27 -58.28
CA SER A 397 43.78 -21.41 -59.04
C SER A 397 42.74 -22.12 -59.93
N ILE A 398 41.44 -21.92 -59.68
CA ILE A 398 40.35 -22.59 -60.42
C ILE A 398 39.85 -21.74 -61.61
N GLY A 399 40.29 -20.49 -61.74
CA GLY A 399 39.82 -19.51 -62.74
C GLY A 399 40.49 -19.52 -64.12
N LYS A 400 41.19 -20.61 -64.52
CA LYS A 400 41.70 -20.77 -65.90
C LYS A 400 41.32 -22.13 -66.49
N LEU A 401 40.04 -22.26 -66.87
CA LEU A 401 39.63 -23.15 -67.95
C LEU A 401 38.34 -22.62 -68.57
N SER A 402 38.41 -22.32 -69.87
CA SER A 402 37.29 -21.95 -70.72
C SER A 402 36.28 -23.10 -70.78
N PHE A 403 34.98 -22.80 -70.82
CA PHE A 403 34.14 -23.23 -71.95
C PHE A 403 32.74 -22.60 -71.91
N ASN A 404 32.23 -22.41 -73.12
CA ASN A 404 30.91 -21.99 -73.52
C ASN A 404 29.76 -22.78 -72.84
N ALA A 405 28.61 -22.12 -72.67
CA ALA A 405 27.35 -22.43 -73.37
C ALA A 405 26.11 -22.28 -72.49
N GLN A 406 25.24 -21.38 -72.96
CA GLN A 406 23.78 -21.44 -73.06
C GLN A 406 22.90 -21.84 -71.86
N VAL A 407 22.10 -20.83 -71.50
CA VAL A 407 20.83 -20.84 -70.77
C VAL A 407 19.79 -21.72 -71.45
N ALA A 408 19.10 -22.55 -70.66
CA ALA A 408 17.71 -22.94 -70.86
C ALA A 408 17.04 -23.08 -69.49
#